data_AF-A0A7X2XN37-F1
#
_entry.id   AF-A0A7X2XN37-F1
#
_cell.length_a   1.000
_cell.length_b   1.000
_cell.length_c   1.000
_cell.angle_alpha   90.00
_cell.angle_beta   90.00
_cell.angle_gamma   90.00
#
_symmetry.space_group_name_H-M   'P 1'
#
loop_
_entity.id
_entity.type
_entity.pdbx_description
1 polymer ?
#
loop_
_entity_poly.entity_id
_entity_poly.type
_entity_poly.pdbx_seq_one_letter_code
_entity_poly.pdbx_strand_id
1 'polypeptide(L)'
;QQHICERYDINYMVSDHEINLVGYSLIYHGSVFSEEYFIYECNKSFPKHEELKGIELLMLSSGTTGVSKAISLSLDNILSNTRSIQKYIIPTREDRCLIIKEITHSSSLVSELINSLL
;
A
#
# COMPACT_ATOMS: atom_id res chain seq x y z
N GLN A 1 19.46 7.46 10.39
CA GLN A 1 18.46 6.39 10.64
C GLN A 1 18.29 5.66 9.31
N GLN A 2 18.42 4.34 9.25
CA GLN A 2 18.19 3.61 8.01
C GLN A 2 16.70 3.73 7.64
N HIS A 3 16.43 4.16 6.40
CA HIS A 3 15.06 4.28 5.93
C HIS A 3 14.48 2.89 5.71
N ILE A 4 13.18 2.72 5.99
CA ILE A 4 12.50 1.44 5.82
C ILE A 4 12.68 0.85 4.40
N CYS A 5 12.73 1.75 3.42
CA CYS A 5 12.97 1.45 2.01
C CYS A 5 14.34 0.84 1.72
N GLU A 6 15.35 1.13 2.55
CA GLU A 6 16.71 0.55 2.43
C GLU A 6 16.81 -0.80 3.13
N ARG A 7 15.98 -1.03 4.15
CA ARG A 7 16.00 -2.25 4.95
C ARG A 7 15.22 -3.41 4.31
N TYR A 8 14.19 -3.09 3.53
CA TYR A 8 13.19 -4.08 3.11
C TYR A 8 13.00 -4.19 1.59
N ASP A 9 13.98 -3.79 0.77
CA ASP A 9 13.97 -3.98 -0.70
C ASP A 9 12.60 -3.73 -1.35
N ILE A 10 12.04 -2.55 -1.09
CA ILE A 10 10.68 -2.22 -1.51
C ILE A 10 10.70 -1.85 -2.99
N ASN A 11 10.10 -2.67 -3.86
CA ASN A 11 10.10 -2.40 -5.30
C ASN A 11 9.31 -1.14 -5.67
N TYR A 12 8.17 -0.92 -5.01
CA TYR A 12 7.28 0.21 -5.26
C TYR A 12 6.87 0.89 -3.96
N MET A 13 6.80 2.21 -3.97
CA MET A 13 6.31 3.00 -2.84
C MET A 13 5.19 3.92 -3.30
N VAL A 14 4.12 4.00 -2.51
CA VAL A 14 3.03 4.94 -2.70
C VAL A 14 3.02 5.93 -1.54
N SER A 15 2.90 7.22 -1.84
CA SER A 15 2.87 8.31 -0.86
C SER A 15 1.78 9.32 -1.22
N ASP A 16 1.25 10.01 -0.21
CA ASP A 16 0.30 11.13 -0.31
C ASP A 16 1.00 12.50 -0.45
N HIS A 17 2.33 12.52 -0.35
CA HIS A 17 3.16 13.70 -0.58
C HIS A 17 4.41 13.33 -1.37
N GLU A 18 4.99 14.32 -2.04
CA GLU A 18 6.24 14.11 -2.76
C GLU A 18 7.38 13.80 -1.78
N ILE A 19 8.06 12.68 -2.00
CA ILE A 19 9.22 12.25 -1.22
C ILE A 19 10.45 12.25 -2.12
N ASN A 20 11.52 12.88 -1.64
CA ASN A 20 12.83 12.78 -2.27
C ASN A 20 13.61 11.60 -1.69
N LEU A 21 13.59 10.46 -2.39
CA LEU A 21 14.27 9.24 -1.98
C LEU A 21 15.46 8.91 -2.88
N VAL A 22 16.62 8.64 -2.25
CA VAL A 22 17.78 8.13 -2.97
C VAL A 22 17.50 6.69 -3.44
N GLY A 23 17.61 6.46 -4.74
CA GLY A 23 17.44 5.14 -5.34
C GLY A 23 16.01 4.78 -5.75
N TYR A 24 15.08 5.73 -5.72
CA TYR A 24 13.73 5.58 -6.27
C TYR A 24 13.48 6.67 -7.33
N SER A 25 12.72 6.35 -8.36
CA SER A 25 12.21 7.31 -9.35
C SER A 25 10.71 7.47 -9.19
N LEU A 26 10.21 8.69 -9.25
CA LEU A 26 8.79 8.94 -9.43
C LEU A 26 8.39 8.41 -10.82
N ILE A 27 7.50 7.42 -10.86
CA ILE A 27 7.00 6.84 -12.11
C ILE A 27 5.59 7.32 -12.43
N TYR A 28 4.85 7.79 -11.42
CA TYR A 28 3.50 8.29 -11.60
C TYR A 28 3.14 9.30 -10.52
N HIS A 29 2.50 10.39 -10.94
CA HIS A 29 1.83 11.37 -10.08
C HIS A 29 0.41 11.53 -10.60
N GLY A 30 -0.56 11.43 -9.70
CA GLY A 30 -1.95 11.65 -10.02
C GLY A 30 -2.69 12.30 -8.88
N SER A 31 -3.95 12.64 -9.15
CA SER A 31 -4.84 13.17 -8.13
C SER A 31 -6.23 12.58 -8.25
N VAL A 32 -6.88 12.41 -7.10
CA VAL A 32 -8.26 11.96 -6.97
C VAL A 32 -8.95 12.87 -5.97
N PHE A 33 -10.03 13.54 -6.39
CA PHE A 33 -10.82 14.45 -5.54
C PHE A 33 -9.95 15.41 -4.70
N SER A 34 -8.97 16.07 -5.33
CA SER A 34 -8.00 17.01 -4.74
C SER A 34 -6.91 16.44 -3.84
N GLU A 35 -6.89 15.13 -3.59
CA GLU A 35 -5.77 14.46 -2.93
C GLU A 35 -4.74 14.03 -3.98
N GLU A 36 -3.46 14.33 -3.74
CA GLU A 36 -2.36 13.91 -4.59
C GLU A 36 -1.80 12.57 -4.13
N TYR A 37 -1.29 11.79 -5.07
CA TYR A 37 -0.53 10.60 -4.75
C TYR A 37 0.63 10.39 -5.73
N PHE A 38 1.68 9.81 -5.19
CA PHE A 38 2.97 9.67 -5.83
C PHE A 38 3.37 8.20 -5.77
N ILE A 39 3.68 7.62 -6.93
CA ILE A 39 4.16 6.24 -7.04
C ILE A 39 5.61 6.27 -7.48
N TYR A 40 6.45 5.61 -6.69
CA TYR A 40 7.87 5.49 -6.91
C TYR A 40 8.25 4.07 -7.21
N GLU A 41 9.17 3.87 -8.15
CA GLU A 41 9.81 2.59 -8.45
C GLU A 41 11.26 2.61 -8.00
N CYS A 42 11.72 1.48 -7.47
CA CYS A 42 13.09 1.32 -7.07
C CYS A 42 14.04 1.23 -8.29
N ASN A 43 15.05 2.09 -8.37
CA ASN A 43 16.02 2.17 -9.46
C ASN A 43 17.15 1.13 -9.39
N LYS A 44 17.14 0.25 -8.39
CA LYS A 44 18.25 -0.67 -8.09
C LYS A 44 17.79 -2.12 -8.19
N SER A 45 18.66 -2.97 -8.75
CA SER A 45 18.60 -4.42 -8.61
C SER A 45 19.14 -4.82 -7.23
N PHE A 46 18.30 -4.71 -6.22
CA PHE A 46 18.65 -5.10 -4.87
C PHE A 46 18.58 -6.63 -4.69
N PRO A 47 19.39 -7.19 -3.77
CA PRO A 47 19.26 -8.58 -3.38
C PRO A 47 18.00 -8.78 -2.53
N LYS A 48 17.21 -9.80 -2.88
CA LYS A 48 15.99 -10.15 -2.14
C LYS A 48 16.31 -10.45 -0.67
N HIS A 49 15.56 -9.83 0.25
CA HIS A 49 15.59 -10.19 1.66
C HIS A 49 14.73 -11.44 1.91
N GLU A 50 15.33 -12.54 2.36
CA GLU A 50 14.60 -13.76 2.72
C GLU A 50 13.54 -13.52 3.81
N GLU A 51 13.74 -12.53 4.68
CA GLU A 51 12.77 -12.14 5.73
C GLU A 51 11.44 -11.62 5.17
N LEU A 52 11.41 -11.17 3.92
CA LEU A 52 10.21 -10.65 3.25
C LEU A 52 9.60 -11.65 2.28
N LYS A 53 10.10 -12.88 2.24
CA LYS A 53 9.57 -13.90 1.36
C LYS A 53 8.08 -14.14 1.66
N GLY A 54 7.24 -13.89 0.65
CA GLY A 54 5.79 -14.03 0.75
C GLY A 54 5.05 -12.81 1.33
N ILE A 55 5.75 -11.69 1.55
CA ILE A 55 5.14 -10.40 1.84
C ILE A 55 4.86 -9.68 0.52
N GLU A 56 3.61 -9.26 0.32
CA GLU A 56 3.15 -8.56 -0.89
C GLU A 56 2.99 -7.06 -0.64
N LEU A 57 2.77 -6.66 0.61
CA LEU A 57 2.50 -5.26 0.96
C LEU A 57 3.05 -4.92 2.34
N LEU A 58 3.74 -3.79 2.42
CA LEU A 58 4.14 -3.13 3.67
C LEU A 58 3.33 -1.86 3.86
N MET A 59 2.63 -1.77 4.99
CA MET A 59 1.83 -0.60 5.35
C MET A 59 2.39 0.06 6.61
N LEU A 60 2.53 1.37 6.60
CA LEU A 60 2.96 2.11 7.78
C LEU A 60 1.76 2.49 8.63
N SER A 61 1.83 2.23 9.93
CA SER A 61 0.85 2.76 10.88
C SER A 61 1.08 4.24 11.15
N SER A 62 0.05 4.96 11.61
CA SER A 62 0.11 6.39 11.94
C SER A 62 1.04 6.74 13.10
N GLY A 63 1.61 5.74 13.80
CA GLY A 63 2.68 5.99 14.77
C GLY A 63 2.24 6.74 16.03
N THR A 64 1.02 6.51 16.52
CA THR A 64 0.47 7.18 17.73
C THR A 64 1.31 7.04 19.01
N THR A 65 2.31 6.14 19.01
CA THR A 65 3.29 5.93 20.10
C THR A 65 4.68 6.50 19.80
N GLY A 66 4.78 7.38 18.81
CA GLY A 66 5.99 8.14 18.44
C GLY A 66 6.71 7.61 17.20
N VAL A 67 6.59 6.32 16.87
CA VAL A 67 7.23 5.72 15.68
C VAL A 67 6.24 4.84 14.93
N SER A 68 6.09 5.11 13.64
CA SER A 68 5.33 4.27 12.72
C SER A 68 5.90 2.87 12.64
N LYS A 69 5.03 1.86 12.71
CA LYS A 69 5.41 0.45 12.55
C LYS A 69 5.01 0.01 11.15
N ALA A 70 5.85 -0.78 10.50
CA ALA A 70 5.46 -1.50 9.30
C ALA A 70 4.63 -2.73 9.66
N ILE A 71 3.51 -2.87 8.96
CA ILE A 71 2.63 -4.02 8.97
C ILE A 71 2.92 -4.78 7.68
N SER A 72 3.34 -6.03 7.81
CA SER A 72 3.63 -6.92 6.68
C SER A 72 2.41 -7.76 6.36
N LEU A 73 1.95 -7.68 5.12
CA LEU A 73 0.77 -8.40 4.63
C LEU A 73 1.19 -9.36 3.53
N SER A 74 0.89 -10.64 3.73
CA SER A 74 0.94 -11.62 2.66
C SER A 74 -0.32 -11.56 1.79
N LEU A 75 -0.28 -12.20 0.61
CA LEU A 75 -1.46 -12.37 -0.23
C LEU A 75 -2.62 -13.01 0.53
N ASP A 76 -2.34 -14.03 1.35
CA ASP A 76 -3.36 -14.72 2.15
C ASP A 76 -4.01 -13.79 3.18
N ASN A 77 -3.24 -12.90 3.81
CA ASN A 77 -3.79 -11.91 4.73
C ASN A 77 -4.77 -10.97 4.01
N ILE A 78 -4.38 -10.48 2.83
CA ILE A 78 -5.20 -9.59 2.00
C ILE A 78 -6.48 -10.31 1.57
N LEU A 79 -6.35 -11.47 0.91
CA LEU A 79 -7.49 -12.23 0.39
C LEU A 79 -8.44 -12.70 1.50
N SER A 80 -7.91 -13.13 2.65
CA SER A 80 -8.76 -13.53 3.78
C SER A 80 -9.57 -12.37 4.33
N ASN A 81 -8.98 -11.17 4.42
CA ASN A 81 -9.69 -9.98 4.86
C ASN A 81 -10.76 -9.57 3.84
N THR A 82 -10.39 -9.47 2.57
CA THR A 82 -11.30 -9.07 1.50
C THR A 82 -12.48 -10.03 1.35
N ARG A 83 -12.23 -11.35 1.32
CA ARG A 83 -13.30 -12.37 1.28
C ARG A 83 -14.23 -12.29 2.49
N SER A 84 -13.70 -11.95 3.67
CA SER A 84 -14.52 -11.79 4.87
C SER A 84 -15.46 -10.58 4.72
N ILE A 85 -15.00 -9.48 4.15
CA ILE A 85 -15.82 -8.28 3.87
C ILE A 85 -16.88 -8.59 2.81
N GLN A 86 -16.52 -9.30 1.73
CA GLN A 86 -17.45 -9.68 0.66
C GLN A 86 -18.63 -10.52 1.16
N LYS A 87 -18.47 -11.29 2.25
CA LYS A 87 -19.58 -12.02 2.88
C LYS A 87 -20.66 -11.11 3.46
N TYR A 88 -20.30 -9.87 3.84
CA TYR A 88 -21.22 -8.91 4.44
C TYR A 88 -21.82 -7.98 3.39
N ILE A 89 -21.01 -7.47 2.45
CA ILE A 89 -21.46 -6.45 1.49
C ILE A 89 -21.94 -7.04 0.16
N ILE A 90 -21.54 -8.27 -0.17
CA ILE A 90 -21.95 -9.04 -1.36
C ILE A 90 -21.88 -8.18 -2.64
N PRO A 91 -20.67 -7.75 -3.06
CA PRO A 91 -20.54 -6.83 -4.18
C PRO A 91 -20.86 -7.51 -5.51
N THR A 92 -21.40 -6.72 -6.44
CA THR A 92 -21.73 -7.11 -7.81
C THR A 92 -20.93 -6.25 -8.79
N ARG A 93 -20.88 -6.67 -10.07
CA ARG A 93 -20.23 -5.88 -11.13
C ARG A 93 -20.93 -4.56 -11.44
N GLU A 94 -22.16 -4.40 -10.99
CA GLU A 94 -22.95 -3.18 -11.18
C GLU A 94 -22.67 -2.16 -10.09
N ASP A 95 -22.12 -2.58 -8.95
CA ASP A 95 -21.77 -1.69 -7.86
C ASP A 95 -20.65 -0.72 -8.24
N ARG A 96 -20.63 0.42 -7.55
CA ARG A 96 -19.62 1.47 -7.72
C ARG A 96 -18.99 1.77 -6.38
N CYS A 97 -17.68 1.61 -6.30
CA CYS A 97 -16.91 1.95 -5.12
C CYS A 97 -16.49 3.42 -5.21
N LEU A 98 -16.83 4.20 -4.18
CA LEU A 98 -16.33 5.55 -3.99
C LEU A 98 -15.33 5.52 -2.83
N ILE A 99 -14.08 5.86 -3.12
CA ILE A 99 -13.00 5.96 -2.13
C ILE A 99 -12.77 7.45 -1.86
N ILE A 100 -13.05 7.88 -0.63
CA ILE A 100 -12.90 9.28 -0.19
C ILE A 100 -11.75 9.46 0.80
N LYS A 101 -11.16 8.37 1.28
CA LYS A 101 -10.06 8.39 2.25
C LYS A 101 -8.74 8.19 1.53
N GLU A 102 -7.66 8.64 2.16
CA GLU A 102 -6.29 8.40 1.70
C GLU A 102 -6.07 6.92 1.37
N ILE A 103 -5.49 6.65 0.20
CA ILE A 103 -5.26 5.27 -0.27
C ILE A 103 -4.17 4.56 0.54
N THR A 104 -3.34 5.30 1.25
CA THR A 104 -2.30 4.79 2.17
C THR A 104 -2.91 4.18 3.44
N HIS A 105 -4.19 4.43 3.73
CA HIS A 105 -4.89 3.83 4.85
C HIS A 105 -5.38 2.41 4.53
N SER A 106 -5.24 1.48 5.49
CA SER A 106 -5.50 0.04 5.26
C SER A 106 -6.92 -0.26 4.81
N SER A 107 -7.92 0.46 5.35
CA SER A 107 -9.30 0.28 4.94
C SER A 107 -9.52 0.70 3.49
N SER A 108 -8.94 1.83 3.07
CA SER A 108 -9.10 2.35 1.71
C SER A 108 -8.47 1.40 0.70
N LEU A 109 -7.28 0.87 0.99
CA LEU A 109 -6.59 -0.03 0.08
C LEU A 109 -7.17 -1.45 0.09
N VAL A 110 -7.24 -2.09 1.26
CA VAL A 110 -7.59 -3.52 1.36
C VAL A 110 -9.10 -3.74 1.34
N SER A 111 -9.85 -2.94 2.08
CA SER A 111 -11.29 -3.14 2.27
C SER A 111 -12.14 -2.52 1.15
N GLU A 112 -11.68 -1.42 0.55
CA GLU A 112 -12.39 -0.68 -0.49
C GLU A 112 -11.81 -0.95 -1.88
N LEU A 113 -10.57 -0.50 -2.17
CA LEU A 113 -9.98 -0.60 -3.51
C LEU A 113 -9.81 -2.04 -3.98
N ILE A 114 -9.01 -2.86 -3.28
CA ILE A 114 -8.75 -4.25 -3.68
C ILE A 114 -10.06 -5.03 -3.76
N ASN A 115 -10.98 -4.79 -2.83
CA ASN A 115 -12.28 -5.43 -2.82
C ASN A 115 -13.16 -5.03 -4.02
N SER A 116 -13.04 -3.80 -4.52
CA SER A 116 -13.76 -3.34 -5.72
C SER A 116 -13.19 -3.91 -7.03
N LEU A 117 -11.96 -4.43 -6.99
CA LEU A 117 -11.25 -4.98 -8.15
C LEU A 117 -11.35 -6.51 -8.26
N LEU A 118 -11.73 -7.21 -7.19
CA LEU A 118 -11.87 -8.66 -7.10
C LEU A 118 -13.31 -9.12 -7.38
#